data_AF-A0AAD5Y602-F1
#
_entry.id   AF-A0AAD5Y602-F1
#
_cell.length_a   1.000
_cell.length_b   1.000
_cell.length_c   1.000
_cell.angle_alpha   90.00
_cell.angle_beta   90.00
_cell.angle_gamma   90.00
#
_symmetry.space_group_name_H-M   'P 1'
#
loop_
_entity.id
_entity.type
_entity.pdbx_description
1 polymer ?
#
loop_
_entity_poly.entity_id
_entity_poly.type
_entity_poly.pdbx_seq_one_letter_code
_entity_poly.pdbx_strand_id
1 'polypeptide(L)'
;MAELLGLKNQFYVGQYQTVINEATNPQFVANLNPQQQLEQRVLLHRSYLVHGRYNLVIQDIKSSDPDVLIAIQLLATVLAQPAKAPEITHHVQQMINHIEPDAQVYIVLSTILTIIGLYDEALKLVSKFPRDLECVSIFIQLLCLIDRVDIAYQEIEKIKTWADDAVLAQLAESWAGVYSGSPQKFQEAFYLYEELAATYQPSAKILTAKAVCLMQIKSYEQAEALLLEALNKNPNDVDTLANLIVNSTFLHKPQNVIDQYFSQLKDLAPNHKLVADSAKNDALFEQLVSAFH
;
A
#
# COMPACT_ATOMS: atom_id res chain seq x y z
N MET A 1 15.13 9.51 -18.71
CA MET A 1 15.48 9.12 -17.32
C MET A 1 14.70 9.93 -16.30
N ALA A 2 14.72 11.27 -16.35
CA ALA A 2 13.96 12.11 -15.41
C ALA A 2 12.43 11.93 -15.48
N GLU A 3 11.88 11.73 -16.68
CA GLU A 3 10.43 11.57 -16.88
C GLU A 3 9.86 10.32 -16.19
N LEU A 4 10.49 9.16 -16.37
CA LEU A 4 10.06 7.91 -15.71
C LEU A 4 10.27 7.96 -14.18
N LEU A 5 11.30 8.67 -13.71
CA LEU A 5 11.50 8.91 -12.28
C LEU A 5 10.35 9.75 -11.69
N GLY A 6 9.91 10.80 -12.41
CA GLY A 6 8.73 11.58 -12.05
C GLY A 6 7.48 10.71 -11.94
N LEU A 7 7.26 9.84 -12.92
CA LEU A 7 6.14 8.89 -12.91
C LEU A 7 6.19 7.91 -11.72
N LYS A 8 7.37 7.41 -11.37
CA LYS A 8 7.59 6.58 -10.17
C LYS A 8 7.26 7.34 -8.89
N ASN A 9 7.75 8.58 -8.76
CA ASN A 9 7.47 9.40 -7.58
C ASN A 9 5.97 9.67 -7.42
N GLN A 10 5.27 10.01 -8.52
CA GLN A 10 3.81 10.14 -8.53
C GLN A 10 3.11 8.86 -8.09
N PHE A 11 3.60 7.69 -8.53
CA PHE A 11 3.08 6.40 -8.09
C PHE A 11 3.25 6.18 -6.58
N TYR A 12 4.44 6.47 -6.02
CA TYR A 12 4.71 6.27 -4.59
C TYR A 12 3.86 7.18 -3.70
N VAL A 13 3.64 8.43 -4.11
CA VAL A 13 2.78 9.38 -3.37
C VAL A 13 1.29 9.18 -3.63
N GLY A 14 0.91 8.14 -4.39
CA GLY A 14 -0.49 7.74 -4.58
C GLY A 14 -1.27 8.51 -5.64
N GLN A 15 -0.59 9.20 -6.55
CA GLN A 15 -1.21 9.93 -7.68
C GLN A 15 -1.50 8.98 -8.85
N TYR A 16 -2.18 7.87 -8.57
CA TYR A 16 -2.37 6.76 -9.49
C TYR A 16 -3.10 7.15 -10.78
N GLN A 17 -4.07 8.07 -10.72
CA GLN A 17 -4.79 8.54 -11.91
C GLN A 17 -3.88 9.40 -12.82
N THR A 18 -3.02 10.23 -12.23
CA THR A 18 -1.99 10.98 -12.98
C THR A 18 -1.03 10.02 -13.66
N VAL A 19 -0.58 8.98 -12.93
CA VAL A 19 0.28 7.93 -13.49
C VAL A 19 -0.39 7.26 -14.69
N ILE A 20 -1.68 6.90 -14.58
CA ILE A 20 -2.43 6.32 -15.72
C ILE A 20 -2.48 7.29 -16.90
N ASN A 21 -2.77 8.57 -16.66
CA ASN A 21 -2.91 9.57 -17.72
C ASN A 21 -1.59 9.78 -18.47
N GLU A 22 -0.47 9.87 -17.75
CA GLU A 22 0.87 10.03 -18.36
C GLU A 22 1.33 8.74 -19.05
N ALA A 23 1.16 7.59 -18.40
CA ALA A 23 1.56 6.29 -18.90
C ALA A 23 0.77 5.84 -20.15
N THR A 24 -0.42 6.38 -20.39
CA THR A 24 -1.23 6.12 -21.59
C THR A 24 -1.06 7.18 -22.68
N ASN A 25 -0.32 8.26 -22.41
CA ASN A 25 -0.07 9.30 -23.41
C ASN A 25 0.90 8.77 -24.50
N PRO A 26 0.48 8.71 -25.78
CA PRO A 26 1.32 8.20 -26.85
C PRO A 26 2.64 8.96 -27.02
N GLN A 27 2.65 10.27 -26.76
CA GLN A 27 3.86 11.09 -26.86
C GLN A 27 4.88 10.73 -25.77
N PHE A 28 4.40 10.46 -24.55
CA PHE A 28 5.24 10.02 -23.45
C PHE A 28 5.86 8.65 -23.77
N VAL A 29 5.03 7.69 -24.17
CA VAL A 29 5.46 6.30 -24.46
C VAL A 29 6.44 6.25 -25.63
N ALA A 30 6.24 7.07 -26.67
CA ALA A 30 7.10 7.12 -27.84
C ALA A 30 8.55 7.56 -27.51
N ASN A 31 8.74 8.30 -26.42
CA ASN A 31 10.06 8.78 -25.99
C ASN A 31 10.83 7.77 -25.12
N LEU A 32 10.21 6.65 -24.74
CA LEU A 32 10.81 5.64 -23.87
C LEU A 32 11.54 4.57 -24.68
N ASN A 33 12.68 4.12 -24.17
CA ASN A 33 13.37 2.93 -24.70
C ASN A 33 12.63 1.62 -24.27
N PRO A 34 12.95 0.45 -24.85
CA PRO A 34 12.22 -0.79 -24.56
C PRO A 34 12.17 -1.18 -23.07
N GLN A 35 13.26 -0.96 -22.33
CA GLN A 35 13.30 -1.22 -20.89
C GLN A 35 12.38 -0.25 -20.13
N GLN A 36 12.44 1.04 -20.46
CA GLN A 36 11.58 2.07 -19.86
C GLN A 36 10.10 1.85 -20.20
N GLN A 37 9.79 1.35 -21.40
CA GLN A 37 8.42 0.96 -21.77
C GLN A 37 7.90 -0.18 -20.89
N LEU A 38 8.75 -1.17 -20.57
CA LEU A 38 8.38 -2.22 -19.63
C LEU A 38 8.10 -1.65 -18.23
N GLU A 39 8.98 -0.80 -17.71
CA GLU A 39 8.79 -0.15 -16.41
C GLU A 39 7.52 0.72 -16.37
N GLN A 40 7.24 1.45 -17.45
CA GLN A 40 6.02 2.23 -17.60
C GLN A 40 4.78 1.32 -17.59
N ARG A 41 4.80 0.19 -18.32
CA ARG A 41 3.69 -0.79 -18.30
C ARG A 41 3.47 -1.37 -16.90
N VAL A 42 4.55 -1.66 -16.17
CA VAL A 42 4.50 -2.11 -14.77
C VAL A 42 3.77 -1.09 -13.89
N LEU A 43 4.14 0.20 -13.98
CA LEU A 43 3.48 1.28 -13.20
C LEU A 43 2.02 1.48 -13.60
N LEU A 44 1.70 1.37 -14.90
CA LEU A 44 0.35 1.48 -15.42
C LEU A 44 -0.55 0.38 -14.85
N HIS A 45 -0.13 -0.88 -14.96
CA HIS A 45 -0.93 -2.00 -14.46
C HIS A 45 -1.05 -1.97 -12.94
N ARG A 46 0.02 -1.67 -12.20
CA ARG A 46 -0.07 -1.49 -10.74
C ARG A 46 -1.06 -0.38 -10.36
N SER A 47 -1.09 0.73 -11.11
CA SER A 47 -2.07 1.80 -10.90
C SER A 47 -3.50 1.35 -11.20
N TYR A 48 -3.72 0.51 -12.21
CA TYR A 48 -5.02 -0.09 -12.47
C TYR A 48 -5.49 -1.03 -11.35
N LEU A 49 -4.57 -1.78 -10.72
CA LEU A 49 -4.91 -2.61 -9.56
C LEU A 49 -5.41 -1.77 -8.40
N VAL A 50 -4.79 -0.63 -8.11
CA VAL A 50 -5.26 0.26 -7.02
C VAL A 50 -6.67 0.79 -7.29
N HIS A 51 -7.04 0.99 -8.56
CA HIS A 51 -8.40 1.41 -8.95
C HIS A 51 -9.39 0.24 -9.06
N GLY A 52 -9.05 -0.97 -8.60
CA GLY A 52 -9.93 -2.13 -8.67
C GLY A 52 -10.15 -2.68 -10.08
N ARG A 53 -9.37 -2.26 -11.09
CA ARG A 53 -9.51 -2.70 -12.49
C ARG A 53 -8.81 -4.04 -12.74
N TYR A 54 -9.06 -5.02 -11.88
CA TYR A 54 -8.35 -6.31 -11.90
C TYR A 54 -8.60 -7.09 -13.20
N ASN A 55 -9.85 -7.15 -13.66
CA ASN A 55 -10.22 -7.89 -14.88
C ASN A 55 -9.53 -7.32 -16.14
N LEU A 56 -9.35 -6.00 -16.19
CA LEU A 56 -8.61 -5.36 -17.28
C LEU A 56 -7.16 -5.86 -17.31
N VAL A 57 -6.49 -5.85 -16.16
CA VAL A 57 -5.10 -6.31 -16.05
C VAL A 57 -4.98 -7.81 -16.37
N ILE A 58 -5.92 -8.62 -15.89
CA ILE A 58 -5.96 -10.06 -16.17
C ILE A 58 -6.09 -10.34 -17.67
N GLN A 59 -6.91 -9.56 -18.38
CA GLN A 59 -7.17 -9.75 -19.81
C GLN A 59 -6.07 -9.17 -20.69
N ASP A 60 -5.45 -8.06 -20.30
CA ASP A 60 -4.46 -7.36 -21.11
C ASP A 60 -3.13 -8.12 -21.17
N ILE A 61 -2.68 -8.65 -20.03
CA ILE A 61 -1.42 -9.37 -19.91
C ILE A 61 -1.55 -10.80 -20.45
N LYS A 62 -0.60 -11.24 -21.29
CA LYS A 62 -0.57 -12.56 -21.93
C LYS A 62 0.58 -13.41 -21.38
N SER A 63 0.51 -14.72 -21.61
CA SER A 63 1.57 -15.65 -21.22
C SER A 63 2.89 -15.46 -21.97
N SER A 64 2.89 -14.66 -23.05
CA SER A 64 4.08 -14.27 -23.81
C SER A 64 4.71 -12.96 -23.33
N ASP A 65 4.07 -12.25 -22.39
CA ASP A 65 4.63 -11.03 -21.82
C ASP A 65 5.80 -11.35 -20.85
N PRO A 66 6.67 -10.37 -20.54
CA PRO A 66 7.72 -10.51 -19.55
C PRO A 66 7.20 -10.96 -18.16
N ASP A 67 8.06 -11.66 -17.42
CA ASP A 67 7.72 -12.29 -16.15
C ASP A 67 7.16 -11.33 -15.10
N VAL A 68 7.64 -10.07 -15.07
CA VAL A 68 7.09 -9.05 -14.16
C VAL A 68 5.62 -8.75 -14.45
N LEU A 69 5.21 -8.77 -15.71
CA LEU A 69 3.80 -8.56 -16.08
C LEU A 69 2.97 -9.80 -15.71
N ILE A 70 3.50 -11.00 -15.93
CA ILE A 70 2.85 -12.24 -15.48
C ILE A 70 2.66 -12.22 -13.95
N ALA A 71 3.66 -11.77 -13.19
CA ALA A 71 3.54 -11.58 -11.74
C ALA A 71 2.43 -10.56 -11.38
N ILE A 72 2.31 -9.46 -12.14
CA ILE A 72 1.22 -8.47 -11.94
C ILE A 72 -0.14 -9.09 -12.26
N GLN A 73 -0.24 -9.97 -13.26
CA GLN A 73 -1.46 -10.71 -13.56
C GLN A 73 -1.86 -11.65 -12.40
N LEU A 74 -0.90 -12.33 -11.78
CA LEU A 74 -1.14 -13.13 -10.58
C LEU A 74 -1.60 -12.26 -9.41
N LEU A 75 -0.98 -11.09 -9.22
CA LEU A 75 -1.42 -10.12 -8.22
C LEU A 75 -2.85 -9.63 -8.49
N ALA A 76 -3.21 -9.35 -9.74
CA ALA A 76 -4.57 -9.01 -10.12
C ALA A 76 -5.55 -10.14 -9.77
N THR A 77 -5.14 -11.39 -9.99
CA THR A 77 -5.97 -12.57 -9.74
C THR A 77 -6.21 -12.78 -8.26
N VAL A 78 -5.20 -12.64 -7.39
CA VAL A 78 -5.39 -12.81 -5.93
C VAL A 78 -6.26 -11.69 -5.35
N LEU A 79 -6.14 -10.47 -5.85
CA LEU A 79 -6.96 -9.34 -5.44
C LEU A 79 -8.43 -9.51 -5.88
N ALA A 80 -8.66 -9.98 -7.10
CA ALA A 80 -10.02 -10.22 -7.62
C ALA A 80 -10.69 -11.45 -7.01
N GLN A 81 -9.90 -12.50 -6.74
CA GLN A 81 -10.39 -13.83 -6.34
C GLN A 81 -9.56 -14.36 -5.16
N PRO A 82 -9.77 -13.83 -3.93
CA PRO A 82 -8.99 -14.25 -2.75
C PRO A 82 -9.03 -15.76 -2.47
N ALA A 83 -10.12 -16.44 -2.87
CA ALA A 83 -10.27 -17.89 -2.74
C ALA A 83 -9.21 -18.69 -3.54
N LYS A 84 -8.58 -18.10 -4.56
CA LYS A 84 -7.51 -18.72 -5.35
C LYS A 84 -6.13 -18.55 -4.74
N ALA A 85 -6.01 -17.95 -3.55
CA ALA A 85 -4.73 -17.76 -2.88
C ALA A 85 -3.84 -19.03 -2.85
N PRO A 86 -4.35 -20.25 -2.55
CA PRO A 86 -3.52 -21.46 -2.54
C PRO A 86 -2.91 -21.82 -3.91
N GLU A 87 -3.70 -21.70 -4.98
CA GLU A 87 -3.23 -21.95 -6.35
C GLU A 87 -2.18 -20.91 -6.76
N ILE A 88 -2.42 -19.65 -6.41
CA ILE A 88 -1.51 -18.54 -6.70
C ILE A 88 -0.20 -18.70 -5.93
N THR A 89 -0.23 -19.11 -4.67
CA THR A 89 0.99 -19.43 -3.90
C THR A 89 1.83 -20.49 -4.61
N HIS A 90 1.20 -21.54 -5.15
CA HIS A 90 1.93 -22.56 -5.90
C HIS A 90 2.60 -21.97 -7.15
N HIS A 91 1.90 -21.15 -7.92
CA HIS A 91 2.47 -20.47 -9.09
C HIS A 91 3.60 -19.51 -8.71
N VAL A 92 3.46 -18.76 -7.61
CA VAL A 92 4.52 -17.89 -7.08
C VAL A 92 5.76 -18.72 -6.73
N GLN A 93 5.61 -19.86 -6.06
CA GLN A 93 6.72 -20.75 -5.73
C GLN A 93 7.42 -21.28 -6.99
N GLN A 94 6.65 -21.70 -7.98
CA GLN A 94 7.19 -22.15 -9.26
C GLN A 94 7.99 -21.03 -9.94
N MET A 95 7.43 -19.81 -9.96
CA MET A 95 8.08 -18.65 -10.55
C MET A 95 9.43 -18.34 -9.87
N ILE A 96 9.46 -18.34 -8.53
CA ILE A 96 10.68 -18.11 -7.75
C ILE A 96 11.78 -19.14 -8.06
N ASN A 97 11.38 -20.40 -8.32
CA ASN A 97 12.33 -21.49 -8.54
C ASN A 97 12.88 -21.57 -9.96
N HIS A 98 12.19 -21.01 -10.96
CA HIS A 98 12.55 -21.17 -12.37
C HIS A 98 13.04 -19.87 -13.04
N ILE A 99 12.79 -18.71 -12.43
CA ILE A 99 13.17 -17.41 -12.99
C ILE A 99 14.46 -16.92 -12.37
N GLU A 100 15.31 -16.32 -13.20
CA GLU A 100 16.49 -15.60 -12.75
C GLU A 100 16.12 -14.46 -11.78
N PRO A 101 16.90 -14.20 -10.73
CA PRO A 101 16.59 -13.13 -9.80
C PRO A 101 16.42 -11.78 -10.49
N ASP A 102 15.21 -11.21 -10.44
CA ASP A 102 14.87 -9.89 -10.93
C ASP A 102 14.13 -9.09 -9.85
N ALA A 103 14.56 -7.85 -9.63
CA ALA A 103 14.02 -7.01 -8.57
C ALA A 103 12.53 -6.69 -8.80
N GLN A 104 12.13 -6.38 -10.03
CA GLN A 104 10.73 -6.01 -10.32
C GLN A 104 9.78 -7.18 -10.15
N VAL A 105 10.19 -8.38 -10.61
CA VAL A 105 9.43 -9.60 -10.35
C VAL A 105 9.31 -9.83 -8.84
N TYR A 106 10.40 -9.76 -8.08
CA TYR A 106 10.37 -10.02 -6.64
C TYR A 106 9.58 -8.99 -5.85
N ILE A 107 9.55 -7.72 -6.25
CA ILE A 107 8.66 -6.69 -5.68
C ILE A 107 7.19 -7.14 -5.77
N VAL A 108 6.77 -7.58 -6.96
CA VAL A 108 5.38 -7.99 -7.20
C VAL A 108 5.06 -9.30 -6.47
N LEU A 109 5.94 -10.30 -6.54
CA LEU A 109 5.76 -11.56 -5.83
C LEU A 109 5.73 -11.38 -4.31
N SER A 110 6.57 -10.51 -3.76
CA SER A 110 6.57 -10.21 -2.33
C SER A 110 5.30 -9.48 -1.91
N THR A 111 4.73 -8.64 -2.78
CA THR A 111 3.41 -8.02 -2.56
C THR A 111 2.32 -9.10 -2.47
N ILE A 112 2.34 -10.09 -3.38
CA ILE A 112 1.39 -11.22 -3.36
C ILE A 112 1.54 -12.02 -2.06
N LEU A 113 2.76 -12.41 -1.70
CA LEU A 113 3.04 -13.17 -0.48
C LEU A 113 2.59 -12.40 0.77
N THR A 114 2.77 -11.09 0.80
CA THR A 114 2.30 -10.21 1.88
C THR A 114 0.78 -10.22 2.02
N ILE A 115 0.05 -10.14 0.90
CA ILE A 115 -1.43 -10.22 0.88
C ILE A 115 -1.92 -11.58 1.39
N ILE A 116 -1.20 -12.65 1.06
CA ILE A 116 -1.53 -14.03 1.49
C ILE A 116 -1.14 -14.27 2.96
N GLY A 117 -0.26 -13.45 3.53
CA GLY A 117 0.22 -13.56 4.91
C GLY A 117 1.52 -14.37 5.07
N LEU A 118 2.24 -14.66 3.98
CA LEU A 118 3.52 -15.37 3.97
C LEU A 118 4.70 -14.39 4.10
N TYR A 119 4.80 -13.69 5.23
CA TYR A 119 5.76 -12.60 5.43
C TYR A 119 7.23 -13.06 5.38
N ASP A 120 7.55 -14.23 5.94
CA ASP A 120 8.92 -14.76 5.96
C ASP A 120 9.47 -15.02 4.54
N GLU A 121 8.61 -15.51 3.65
CA GLU A 121 8.98 -15.76 2.26
C GLU A 121 9.14 -14.44 1.48
N ALA A 122 8.25 -13.48 1.71
CA ALA A 122 8.36 -12.15 1.14
C ALA A 122 9.67 -11.45 1.55
N LEU A 123 10.03 -11.50 2.84
CA LEU A 123 11.28 -10.95 3.37
C LEU A 123 12.51 -11.55 2.69
N LYS A 124 12.53 -12.88 2.50
CA LYS A 124 13.64 -13.60 1.83
C LYS A 124 13.82 -13.20 0.37
N LEU A 125 12.73 -12.83 -0.32
CA LEU A 125 12.82 -12.39 -1.72
C LEU A 125 13.42 -11.00 -1.83
N VAL A 126 12.84 -10.02 -1.15
CA VAL A 126 13.30 -8.63 -1.27
C VAL A 126 14.69 -8.41 -0.65
N SER A 127 15.10 -9.23 0.32
CA SER A 127 16.46 -9.16 0.91
C SER A 127 17.57 -9.49 -0.08
N LYS A 128 17.26 -10.12 -1.23
CA LYS A 128 18.23 -10.41 -2.29
C LYS A 128 18.69 -9.15 -3.04
N PHE A 129 17.95 -8.04 -2.93
CA PHE A 129 18.24 -6.77 -3.61
C PHE A 129 18.38 -5.61 -2.60
N PRO A 130 19.45 -5.59 -1.78
CA PRO A 130 19.63 -4.58 -0.71
C PRO A 130 19.93 -3.16 -1.21
N ARG A 131 20.10 -2.96 -2.52
CA ARG A 131 20.29 -1.64 -3.16
C ARG A 131 19.22 -1.33 -4.20
N ASP A 132 18.10 -2.04 -4.17
CA ASP A 132 16.89 -1.66 -4.90
C ASP A 132 15.92 -0.96 -3.96
N LEU A 133 15.50 0.25 -4.33
CA LEU A 133 14.74 1.14 -3.46
C LEU A 133 13.36 0.55 -3.10
N GLU A 134 12.65 -0.03 -4.05
CA GLU A 134 11.33 -0.65 -3.79
C GLU A 134 11.47 -1.93 -2.95
N CYS A 135 12.49 -2.76 -3.23
CA CYS A 135 12.76 -3.96 -2.43
C CYS A 135 13.04 -3.59 -0.96
N VAL A 136 13.91 -2.61 -0.71
CA VAL A 136 14.25 -2.18 0.66
C VAL A 136 13.04 -1.56 1.35
N SER A 137 12.21 -0.77 0.65
CA SER A 137 11.00 -0.20 1.23
C SER A 137 9.95 -1.26 1.58
N ILE A 138 9.78 -2.29 0.77
CA ILE A 138 8.92 -3.45 1.11
C ILE A 138 9.50 -4.21 2.29
N PHE A 139 10.83 -4.39 2.35
CA PHE A 139 11.49 -5.05 3.48
C PHE A 139 11.23 -4.30 4.79
N ILE A 140 11.37 -2.97 4.79
CA ILE A 140 11.03 -2.11 5.95
C ILE A 140 9.55 -2.25 6.31
N GLN A 141 8.64 -2.20 5.34
CA GLN A 141 7.21 -2.38 5.58
C GLN A 141 6.90 -3.74 6.24
N LEU A 142 7.49 -4.82 5.73
CA LEU A 142 7.33 -6.17 6.27
C LEU A 142 7.87 -6.27 7.70
N LEU A 143 9.03 -5.68 7.98
CA LEU A 143 9.59 -5.63 9.34
C LEU A 143 8.65 -4.94 10.32
N CYS A 144 8.01 -3.84 9.91
CA CYS A 144 6.97 -3.20 10.72
C CYS A 144 5.78 -4.15 10.95
N LEU A 145 5.29 -4.82 9.90
CA LEU A 145 4.14 -5.75 10.00
C LEU A 145 4.39 -6.94 10.95
N ILE A 146 5.64 -7.36 11.12
CA ILE A 146 6.03 -8.43 12.06
C ILE A 146 6.57 -7.90 13.40
N ASP A 147 6.29 -6.64 13.75
CA ASP A 147 6.68 -5.99 15.00
C ASP A 147 8.21 -5.90 15.24
N ARG A 148 9.01 -5.86 14.17
CA ARG A 148 10.48 -5.74 14.19
C ARG A 148 10.98 -4.37 13.74
N VAL A 149 10.40 -3.34 14.33
CA VAL A 149 10.74 -1.91 14.08
C VAL A 149 12.21 -1.61 14.39
N ASP A 150 12.79 -2.33 15.33
CA ASP A 150 14.21 -2.24 15.68
C ASP A 150 15.12 -2.52 14.47
N ILE A 151 14.82 -3.56 13.70
CA ILE A 151 15.54 -3.87 12.46
C ILE A 151 15.16 -2.87 11.37
N ALA A 152 13.89 -2.45 11.29
CA ALA A 152 13.43 -1.50 10.28
C ALA A 152 14.26 -0.19 10.33
N TYR A 153 14.56 0.32 11.53
CA TYR A 153 15.44 1.47 11.69
C TYR A 153 16.89 1.22 11.25
N GLN A 154 17.44 0.03 11.50
CA GLN A 154 18.78 -0.31 11.01
C GLN A 154 18.85 -0.27 9.48
N GLU A 155 17.79 -0.71 8.80
CA GLU A 155 17.69 -0.63 7.34
C GLU A 155 17.45 0.80 6.84
N ILE A 156 16.71 1.63 7.57
CA ILE A 156 16.57 3.05 7.26
C ILE A 156 17.93 3.76 7.35
N GLU A 157 18.74 3.51 8.37
CA GLU A 157 20.07 4.11 8.45
C GLU A 157 20.95 3.70 7.27
N LYS A 158 20.80 2.46 6.77
CA LYS A 158 21.50 2.00 5.56
C LYS A 158 20.97 2.67 4.30
N ILE A 159 19.65 2.80 4.13
CA ILE A 159 19.05 3.38 2.90
C ILE A 159 19.46 4.85 2.73
N LYS A 160 19.55 5.60 3.84
CA LYS A 160 20.00 6.99 3.86
C LYS A 160 21.42 7.18 3.34
N THR A 161 22.30 6.19 3.50
CA THR A 161 23.68 6.31 2.99
C THR A 161 23.78 6.41 1.47
N TRP A 162 22.73 6.04 0.72
CA TRP A 162 22.76 6.01 -0.74
C TRP A 162 21.51 6.57 -1.43
N ALA A 163 20.41 6.81 -0.70
CA ALA A 163 19.15 7.32 -1.25
C ALA A 163 18.38 8.25 -0.28
N ASP A 164 19.09 9.08 0.51
CA ASP A 164 18.49 10.00 1.50
C ASP A 164 17.39 10.91 0.91
N ASP A 165 17.63 11.46 -0.29
CA ASP A 165 16.70 12.37 -0.97
C ASP A 165 15.58 11.66 -1.73
N ALA A 166 15.55 10.32 -1.74
CA ALA A 166 14.56 9.60 -2.51
C ALA A 166 13.20 9.61 -1.78
N VAL A 167 12.15 10.03 -2.49
CA VAL A 167 10.77 10.10 -1.97
C VAL A 167 10.36 8.78 -1.30
N LEU A 168 10.72 7.64 -1.90
CA LEU A 168 10.36 6.34 -1.33
C LEU A 168 11.16 5.97 -0.07
N ALA A 169 12.41 6.44 0.07
CA ALA A 169 13.19 6.27 1.29
C ALA A 169 12.58 7.10 2.43
N GLN A 170 12.23 8.36 2.15
CA GLN A 170 11.55 9.25 3.10
C GLN A 170 10.19 8.67 3.54
N LEU A 171 9.41 8.11 2.60
CA LEU A 171 8.16 7.41 2.92
C LEU A 171 8.40 6.18 3.80
N ALA A 172 9.43 5.37 3.52
CA ALA A 172 9.74 4.22 4.36
C ALA A 172 10.14 4.61 5.79
N GLU A 173 10.89 5.70 5.93
CA GLU A 173 11.22 6.27 7.24
C GLU A 173 9.98 6.74 8.00
N SER A 174 9.05 7.43 7.34
CA SER A 174 7.84 7.91 8.00
C SER A 174 6.90 6.77 8.41
N TRP A 175 6.83 5.68 7.64
CA TRP A 175 6.08 4.49 8.06
C TRP A 175 6.64 3.87 9.34
N ALA A 176 7.96 3.64 9.41
CA ALA A 176 8.61 3.14 10.62
C ALA A 176 8.49 4.12 11.79
N GLY A 177 8.59 5.42 11.50
CA GLY A 177 8.35 6.53 12.44
C GLY A 177 7.00 6.43 13.12
N VAL A 178 5.94 6.35 12.32
CA VAL A 178 4.57 6.21 12.85
C VAL A 178 4.39 4.87 13.58
N TYR A 179 5.00 3.79 13.11
CA TYR A 179 4.89 2.49 13.80
C TYR A 179 5.60 2.48 15.17
N SER A 180 6.71 3.21 15.32
CA SER A 180 7.48 3.28 16.57
C SER A 180 6.72 3.87 17.76
N GLY A 181 5.66 4.64 17.51
CA GLY A 181 4.82 5.22 18.56
C GLY A 181 5.36 6.50 19.22
N SER A 182 6.47 7.06 18.76
CA SER A 182 7.05 8.27 19.37
C SER A 182 6.32 9.56 18.92
N PRO A 183 5.89 10.44 19.85
CA PRO A 183 5.27 11.73 19.51
C PRO A 183 6.12 12.59 18.57
N GLN A 184 7.44 12.59 18.75
CA GLN A 184 8.36 13.30 17.87
C GLN A 184 8.31 12.72 16.45
N LYS A 185 8.26 11.40 16.32
CA LYS A 185 8.21 10.72 15.02
C LYS A 185 6.90 10.94 14.29
N PHE A 186 5.77 11.08 15.00
CA PHE A 186 4.50 11.47 14.38
C PHE A 186 4.57 12.86 13.75
N GLN A 187 5.20 13.82 14.43
CA GLN A 187 5.36 15.18 13.93
C GLN A 187 6.30 15.23 12.72
N GLU A 188 7.46 14.55 12.80
CA GLU A 188 8.39 14.42 11.67
C GLU A 188 7.70 13.81 10.43
N ALA A 189 6.94 12.73 10.62
CA ALA A 189 6.17 12.10 9.55
C ALA A 189 5.08 13.04 8.99
N PHE A 190 4.38 13.78 9.84
CA PHE A 190 3.36 14.76 9.40
C PHE A 190 3.96 15.82 8.48
N TYR A 191 5.09 16.43 8.87
CA TYR A 191 5.74 17.46 8.07
C TYR A 191 6.24 16.93 6.72
N LEU A 192 6.79 15.71 6.70
CA LEU A 192 7.14 15.06 5.43
C LEU A 192 5.91 14.91 4.52
N TYR A 193 4.80 14.39 5.05
CA TYR A 193 3.59 14.24 4.23
C TYR A 193 3.01 15.58 3.78
N GLU A 194 3.15 16.64 4.59
CA GLU A 194 2.78 18.00 4.21
C GLU A 194 3.64 18.54 3.06
N GLU A 195 4.95 18.34 3.12
CA GLU A 195 5.88 18.69 2.04
C GLU A 195 5.54 17.92 0.76
N LEU A 196 5.37 16.60 0.83
CA LEU A 196 5.01 15.78 -0.33
C LEU A 196 3.67 16.20 -0.96
N ALA A 197 2.68 16.58 -0.14
CA ALA A 197 1.40 17.10 -0.62
C ALA A 197 1.56 18.44 -1.35
N ALA A 198 2.45 19.32 -0.87
CA ALA A 198 2.76 20.58 -1.52
C ALA A 198 3.50 20.37 -2.86
N THR A 199 4.38 19.37 -2.95
CA THR A 199 5.15 19.07 -4.17
C THR A 199 4.33 18.37 -5.26
N TYR A 200 3.57 17.32 -4.93
CA TYR A 200 2.97 16.41 -5.92
C TYR A 200 1.44 16.52 -6.06
N GLN A 201 0.82 17.52 -5.40
CA GLN A 201 -0.61 17.61 -5.11
C GLN A 201 -1.08 16.53 -4.11
N PRO A 202 -2.01 16.86 -3.19
CA PRO A 202 -2.46 15.91 -2.17
C PRO A 202 -3.29 14.79 -2.79
N SER A 203 -2.80 13.56 -2.68
CA SER A 203 -3.57 12.33 -2.96
C SER A 203 -4.38 11.92 -1.72
N ALA A 204 -5.41 11.08 -1.90
CA ALA A 204 -6.17 10.52 -0.77
C ALA A 204 -5.23 9.78 0.20
N LYS A 205 -4.25 9.03 -0.32
CA LYS A 205 -3.26 8.30 0.48
C LYS A 205 -2.42 9.22 1.37
N ILE A 206 -1.90 10.33 0.83
CA ILE A 206 -1.08 11.28 1.61
C ILE A 206 -1.94 12.02 2.63
N LEU A 207 -3.16 12.42 2.28
CA LEU A 207 -4.09 13.06 3.22
C LEU A 207 -4.44 12.14 4.38
N THR A 208 -4.72 10.86 4.09
CA THR A 208 -4.99 9.85 5.12
C THR A 208 -3.76 9.60 5.98
N ALA A 209 -2.56 9.54 5.42
CA ALA A 209 -1.33 9.41 6.20
C ALA A 209 -1.09 10.63 7.13
N LYS A 210 -1.35 11.85 6.65
CA LYS A 210 -1.32 13.07 7.49
C LYS A 210 -2.34 12.96 8.63
N ALA A 211 -3.56 12.54 8.33
CA ALA A 211 -4.61 12.37 9.33
C ALA A 211 -4.23 11.34 10.39
N VAL A 212 -3.61 10.21 10.00
CA VAL A 212 -3.10 9.20 10.95
C VAL A 212 -2.09 9.84 11.90
N CYS A 213 -1.14 10.64 11.42
CA CYS A 213 -0.21 11.34 12.31
C CYS A 213 -0.93 12.27 13.31
N LEU A 214 -1.96 13.00 12.86
CA LEU A 214 -2.77 13.87 13.72
C LEU A 214 -3.58 13.09 14.76
N MET A 215 -4.16 11.94 14.37
CA MET A 215 -4.86 11.04 15.28
C MET A 215 -3.93 10.52 16.37
N GLN A 216 -2.68 10.18 16.04
CA GLN A 216 -1.70 9.70 17.01
C GLN A 216 -1.32 10.77 18.05
N ILE A 217 -1.29 12.05 17.67
CA ILE A 217 -1.10 13.17 18.61
C ILE A 217 -2.41 13.67 19.24
N LYS A 218 -3.51 12.92 19.05
CA LYS A 218 -4.86 13.20 19.60
C LYS A 218 -5.52 14.48 19.08
N SER A 219 -5.17 14.92 17.87
CA SER A 219 -5.81 16.05 17.19
C SER A 219 -6.88 15.55 16.22
N TYR A 220 -7.97 15.01 16.76
CA TYR A 220 -8.99 14.29 16.00
C TYR A 220 -9.85 15.22 15.12
N GLU A 221 -10.05 16.47 15.52
CA GLU A 221 -10.82 17.46 14.74
C GLU A 221 -10.08 17.87 13.46
N GLN A 222 -8.75 18.04 13.56
CA GLN A 222 -7.93 18.35 12.39
C GLN A 222 -7.76 17.12 11.48
N ALA A 223 -7.61 15.93 12.08
CA ALA A 223 -7.59 14.67 11.34
C ALA A 223 -8.89 14.46 10.54
N GLU A 224 -10.04 14.78 11.12
CA GLU A 224 -11.33 14.67 10.44
C GLU A 224 -11.40 15.48 9.14
N ALA A 225 -10.95 16.74 9.17
CA ALA A 225 -10.97 17.59 7.99
C ALA A 225 -10.17 16.98 6.83
N LEU A 226 -8.98 16.42 7.13
CA LEU A 226 -8.14 15.74 6.15
C LEU A 226 -8.76 14.43 5.64
N LEU A 227 -9.39 13.66 6.53
CA LEU A 227 -10.05 12.40 6.16
C LEU A 227 -11.27 12.64 5.26
N LEU A 228 -12.06 13.69 5.51
CA LEU A 228 -13.16 14.08 4.65
C LEU A 228 -12.67 14.60 3.29
N GLU A 229 -11.57 15.35 3.26
CA GLU A 229 -10.91 15.74 2.00
C GLU A 229 -10.43 14.52 1.20
N ALA A 230 -9.80 13.55 1.87
CA ALA A 230 -9.36 12.30 1.28
C ALA A 230 -10.54 11.51 0.70
N LEU A 231 -11.64 11.40 1.44
CA LEU A 231 -12.85 10.71 1.01
C LEU A 231 -13.50 11.38 -0.20
N ASN A 232 -13.49 12.71 -0.27
CA ASN A 232 -13.99 13.44 -1.44
C ASN A 232 -13.13 13.19 -2.70
N LYS A 233 -11.83 12.97 -2.53
CA LYS A 233 -10.92 12.63 -3.65
C LYS A 233 -11.08 11.17 -4.09
N ASN A 234 -11.24 10.25 -3.14
CA ASN A 234 -11.50 8.84 -3.43
C ASN A 234 -12.54 8.26 -2.46
N PRO A 235 -13.82 8.19 -2.86
CA PRO A 235 -14.89 7.67 -2.01
C PRO A 235 -14.74 6.18 -1.66
N ASN A 236 -13.95 5.44 -2.43
CA ASN A 236 -13.76 4.01 -2.26
C ASN A 236 -12.42 3.66 -1.57
N ASP A 237 -11.76 4.65 -0.98
CA ASP A 237 -10.49 4.44 -0.27
C ASP A 237 -10.71 3.73 1.07
N VAL A 238 -10.34 2.45 1.14
CA VAL A 238 -10.53 1.57 2.29
C VAL A 238 -9.81 2.12 3.53
N ASP A 239 -8.58 2.61 3.37
CA ASP A 239 -7.76 3.14 4.47
C ASP A 239 -8.38 4.43 5.03
N THR A 240 -8.86 5.33 4.17
CA THR A 240 -9.56 6.55 4.58
C THR A 240 -10.80 6.21 5.40
N LEU A 241 -11.66 5.30 4.91
CA LEU A 241 -12.89 4.89 5.61
C LEU A 241 -12.58 4.26 6.98
N ALA A 242 -11.58 3.37 7.05
CA ALA A 242 -11.17 2.75 8.31
C ALA A 242 -10.72 3.80 9.34
N ASN A 243 -9.91 4.78 8.92
CA ASN A 243 -9.47 5.86 9.81
C ASN A 243 -10.63 6.79 10.20
N LEU A 244 -11.58 7.05 9.30
CA LEU A 244 -12.76 7.87 9.56
C LEU A 244 -13.68 7.26 10.61
N ILE A 245 -13.86 5.94 10.58
CA ILE A 245 -14.60 5.19 11.62
C ILE A 245 -13.95 5.42 12.97
N VAL A 246 -12.65 5.15 13.10
CA VAL A 246 -11.90 5.30 14.35
C VAL A 246 -11.94 6.74 14.85
N ASN A 247 -11.67 7.71 13.98
CA ASN A 247 -11.68 9.14 14.33
C ASN A 247 -13.08 9.60 14.78
N SER A 248 -14.14 9.16 14.10
CA SER A 248 -15.53 9.48 14.46
C SER A 248 -15.93 8.91 15.81
N THR A 249 -15.40 7.72 16.18
CA THR A 249 -15.58 7.16 17.52
C THR A 249 -14.93 8.03 18.60
N PHE A 250 -13.71 8.53 18.37
CA PHE A 250 -13.03 9.43 19.32
C PHE A 250 -13.70 10.80 19.44
N LEU A 251 -14.33 11.29 18.38
CA LEU A 251 -15.11 12.54 18.38
C LEU A 251 -16.53 12.37 18.94
N HIS A 252 -16.90 11.17 19.40
CA HIS A 252 -18.24 10.86 19.90
C HIS A 252 -19.36 11.23 18.91
N LYS A 253 -19.13 11.00 17.62
CA LYS A 253 -20.15 11.23 16.60
C LYS A 253 -21.34 10.29 16.77
N PRO A 254 -22.52 10.68 16.25
CA PRO A 254 -23.70 9.83 16.28
C PRO A 254 -23.41 8.44 15.67
N GLN A 255 -23.85 7.38 16.35
CA GLN A 255 -23.57 5.98 15.96
C GLN A 255 -24.02 5.68 14.53
N ASN A 256 -25.13 6.26 14.07
CA ASN A 256 -25.62 6.10 12.70
C ASN A 256 -24.61 6.56 11.62
N VAL A 257 -23.78 7.56 11.92
CA VAL A 257 -22.72 8.01 10.99
C VAL A 257 -21.58 6.99 10.96
N ILE A 258 -21.20 6.46 12.13
CA ILE A 258 -20.16 5.44 12.25
C ILE A 258 -20.60 4.16 11.53
N ASP A 259 -21.85 3.73 11.73
CA ASP A 259 -22.45 2.54 11.11
C ASP A 259 -22.52 2.69 9.58
N GLN A 260 -22.76 3.91 9.07
CA GLN A 260 -22.76 4.17 7.63
C GLN A 260 -21.35 3.95 7.05
N TYR A 261 -20.31 4.51 7.65
CA TYR A 261 -18.93 4.30 7.19
C TYR A 261 -18.50 2.84 7.33
N PHE A 262 -18.90 2.18 8.42
CA PHE A 262 -18.60 0.77 8.65
C PHE A 262 -19.28 -0.14 7.61
N SER A 263 -20.54 0.14 7.26
CA SER A 263 -21.27 -0.57 6.21
C SER A 263 -20.57 -0.42 4.86
N GLN A 264 -20.17 0.81 4.51
CA GLN A 264 -19.42 1.07 3.28
C GLN A 264 -18.07 0.34 3.26
N LEU A 265 -17.34 0.33 4.38
CA LEU A 265 -16.08 -0.42 4.50
C LEU A 265 -16.30 -1.92 4.30
N LYS A 266 -17.37 -2.48 4.87
CA LYS A 266 -17.71 -3.90 4.75
C LYS A 266 -18.05 -4.28 3.30
N ASP A 267 -18.74 -3.41 2.58
CA ASP A 267 -19.08 -3.64 1.17
C ASP A 267 -17.85 -3.60 0.26
N LEU A 268 -16.92 -2.67 0.52
CA LEU A 268 -15.70 -2.49 -0.28
C LEU A 268 -14.61 -3.51 0.05
N ALA A 269 -14.42 -3.82 1.33
CA ALA A 269 -13.34 -4.69 1.81
C ALA A 269 -13.82 -5.60 2.96
N PRO A 270 -14.55 -6.68 2.66
CA PRO A 270 -15.07 -7.61 3.68
C PRO A 270 -13.96 -8.26 4.53
N ASN A 271 -12.77 -8.44 3.96
CA ASN A 271 -11.62 -9.06 4.62
C ASN A 271 -10.71 -8.02 5.30
N HIS A 272 -11.10 -6.75 5.36
CA HIS A 272 -10.31 -5.73 6.03
C HIS A 272 -10.17 -6.06 7.53
N LYS A 273 -8.98 -5.82 8.10
CA LYS A 273 -8.64 -6.18 9.49
C LYS A 273 -9.68 -5.67 10.49
N LEU A 274 -10.13 -4.43 10.35
CA LEU A 274 -11.14 -3.82 11.24
C LEU A 274 -12.49 -4.56 11.18
N VAL A 275 -12.90 -5.04 10.00
CA VAL A 275 -14.17 -5.79 9.83
C VAL A 275 -14.03 -7.19 10.43
N ALA A 276 -12.92 -7.88 10.14
CA ALA A 276 -12.63 -9.21 10.66
C ALA A 276 -12.49 -9.21 12.20
N ASP A 277 -11.76 -8.24 12.75
CA ASP A 277 -11.56 -8.09 14.20
C ASP A 277 -12.89 -7.75 14.90
N SER A 278 -13.75 -6.91 14.30
CA SER A 278 -15.09 -6.65 14.83
C SER A 278 -15.92 -7.94 14.92
N ALA A 279 -16.02 -8.69 13.81
CA ALA A 279 -16.79 -9.93 13.78
C ALA A 279 -16.26 -10.98 14.78
N LYS A 280 -14.94 -11.07 14.94
CA LYS A 280 -14.30 -11.93 15.93
C LYS A 280 -14.63 -11.49 17.37
N ASN A 281 -14.58 -10.20 17.65
CA ASN A 281 -14.89 -9.64 18.96
C ASN A 281 -16.37 -9.83 19.32
N ASP A 282 -17.27 -9.67 18.35
CA ASP A 282 -18.70 -9.93 18.53
C ASP A 282 -18.95 -11.40 18.90
N ALA A 283 -18.34 -12.33 18.16
CA ALA A 283 -18.44 -13.77 18.46
C ALA A 283 -17.87 -14.14 19.83
N LEU A 284 -16.74 -13.55 20.23
CA LEU A 284 -16.16 -13.74 21.56
C LEU A 284 -17.08 -13.19 22.66
N PHE A 285 -17.70 -12.04 22.43
CA PHE A 285 -18.64 -11.45 23.37
C PHE A 285 -19.87 -12.33 23.55
N GLU A 286 -20.47 -12.84 22.46
CA GLU A 286 -21.60 -13.77 22.51
C GLU A 286 -21.24 -15.06 23.26
N GLN A 287 -20.05 -15.61 23.01
CA GLN A 287 -19.55 -16.78 23.75
C GLN A 287 -19.46 -16.51 25.25
N LEU A 288 -18.91 -15.36 25.65
CA LEU A 288 -18.82 -14.98 27.06
C LEU A 288 -20.21 -14.82 27.69
N VAL A 289 -21.14 -14.14 27.02
CA VAL A 289 -22.52 -13.99 27.49
C VAL A 289 -23.17 -15.36 27.71
N SER A 290 -22.99 -16.29 26.77
CA SER A 290 -23.53 -17.65 26.89
C SER A 290 -22.90 -18.46 28.03
N ALA A 291 -21.68 -18.15 28.44
CA ALA A 291 -20.98 -18.82 29.55
C ALA A 291 -21.40 -18.30 30.93
N PHE A 292 -22.04 -17.13 31.00
CA PHE A 292 -22.58 -16.55 32.23
C PHE A 292 -24.09 -16.80 32.43
N HIS A 293 -24.71 -17.56 31.52
CA HIS A 293 -26.08 -18.08 31.62
C HIS A 293 -26.07 -19.56 32.02
#